data_AF-A0A356VYN9-F1
#
_entry.id   AF-A0A356VYN9-F1
#
_cell.length_a   1.000
_cell.length_b   1.000
_cell.length_c   1.000
_cell.angle_alpha   90.00
_cell.angle_beta   90.00
_cell.angle_gamma   90.00
#
_symmetry.space_group_name_H-M   'P 1'
#
loop_
_entity.id
_entity.type
_entity.pdbx_description
1 polymer ?
#
loop_
_entity_poly.entity_id
_entity_poly.type
_entity_poly.pdbx_seq_one_letter_code
_entity_poly.pdbx_strand_id
1 'polypeptide(L)'
;MFFGMGKKEIVISSPVSGKVKPVSSLKDKTFSADILGPGIAVAPEGDFVEAPADGKLEQMFETGHAFGMTTAGGVELLVHVGL
;
A
#
# COMPACT_ATOMS: atom_id res chain seq x y z
N MET A 1 7.87 37.79 5.70
CA MET A 1 6.96 36.76 5.14
C MET A 1 7.57 35.40 5.42
N PHE A 2 7.12 34.71 6.46
CA PHE A 2 7.54 33.34 6.74
C PHE A 2 6.51 32.41 6.07
N PHE A 3 6.88 31.81 4.95
CA PHE A 3 6.08 30.76 4.32
C PHE A 3 6.14 29.54 5.23
N GLY A 4 5.05 29.25 5.93
CA GLY A 4 4.90 28.01 6.67
C GLY A 4 4.97 26.84 5.68
N MET A 5 6.01 26.02 5.80
CA MET A 5 6.11 24.73 5.15
C MET A 5 5.01 23.84 5.77
N GLY A 6 3.81 23.88 5.20
CA GLY A 6 2.72 23.01 5.61
C GLY A 6 3.16 21.56 5.44
N LYS A 7 3.06 20.76 6.50
CA LYS A 7 3.28 19.30 6.40
C LYS A 7 2.31 18.78 5.36
N LYS A 8 2.85 18.25 4.26
CA LYS A 8 2.06 17.63 3.20
C LYS A 8 1.67 16.24 3.69
N GLU A 9 0.50 16.15 4.32
CA GLU A 9 -0.07 14.87 4.73
C GLU A 9 -0.54 14.10 3.49
N ILE A 10 -0.19 12.82 3.42
CA ILE A 10 -0.59 11.92 2.35
C ILE A 10 -1.51 10.89 2.98
N VAL A 11 -2.75 10.82 2.49
CA VAL A 11 -3.75 9.85 2.94
C VAL A 11 -3.64 8.62 2.06
N ILE A 12 -3.37 7.48 2.69
CA ILE A 12 -3.42 6.16 2.06
C ILE A 12 -4.67 5.45 2.57
N SER A 13 -5.66 5.29 1.70
CA SER A 13 -6.92 4.59 1.99
C SER A 13 -6.74 3.08 1.93
N SER A 14 -7.66 2.32 2.54
CA SER A 14 -7.62 0.87 2.43
C SER A 14 -7.90 0.45 0.99
N PRO A 15 -7.02 -0.34 0.34
CA PRO A 15 -7.24 -0.79 -1.03
C PRO A 15 -8.30 -1.89 -1.13
N VAL A 16 -8.71 -2.48 0.00
CA VAL A 16 -9.73 -3.53 0.06
C VAL A 16 -10.52 -3.42 1.36
N SER A 17 -11.78 -3.85 1.34
CA SER A 17 -12.57 -4.01 2.56
C SER A 17 -12.05 -5.18 3.38
N GLY A 18 -11.93 -5.02 4.70
CA GLY A 18 -11.52 -6.12 5.57
C GLY A 18 -10.87 -5.68 6.88
N LYS A 19 -10.14 -6.60 7.51
CA LYS A 19 -9.54 -6.40 8.84
C LYS A 19 -8.04 -6.18 8.74
N VAL A 20 -7.58 -5.05 9.28
CA VAL A 20 -6.16 -4.72 9.38
C VAL A 20 -5.46 -5.69 10.34
N LYS A 21 -4.27 -6.14 9.93
CA LYS A 21 -3.36 -6.98 10.70
C LYS A 21 -1.93 -6.42 10.58
N PRO A 22 -1.07 -6.63 11.58
CA PRO A 22 0.33 -6.27 11.47
C PRO A 22 1.02 -7.18 10.45
N VAL A 23 1.90 -6.62 9.60
CA VAL A 23 2.70 -7.40 8.64
C VAL A 23 3.59 -8.43 9.33
N SER A 24 4.00 -8.17 10.57
CA SER A 24 4.76 -9.11 11.41
C SER A 24 4.02 -10.42 11.73
N SER A 25 2.70 -10.48 11.53
CA SER A 25 1.90 -11.70 11.71
C SER A 25 1.87 -12.61 10.46
N LEU A 26 2.42 -12.16 9.34
CA LEU A 26 2.49 -12.92 8.10
C LEU A 26 3.57 -14.00 8.17
N LYS A 27 3.37 -15.10 7.42
CA LYS A 27 4.35 -16.19 7.33
C LYS A 27 5.52 -15.86 6.39
N ASP A 28 5.30 -14.97 5.42
CA ASP A 28 6.32 -14.55 4.45
C ASP A 28 7.27 -13.53 5.08
N LYS A 29 8.55 -13.91 5.18
CA LYS A 29 9.62 -13.07 5.75
C LYS A 29 9.87 -11.79 4.97
N THR A 30 9.59 -11.77 3.67
CA THR A 30 9.76 -10.59 2.82
C THR A 30 8.90 -9.43 3.32
N PHE A 31 7.68 -9.74 3.78
CA PHE A 31 6.76 -8.76 4.36
C PHE A 31 6.89 -8.67 5.88
N SER A 32 6.99 -9.80 6.57
CA SER A 32 6.98 -9.80 8.05
C SER A 32 8.22 -9.18 8.68
N ALA A 33 9.30 -9.02 7.92
CA ALA A 33 10.54 -8.39 8.35
C ALA A 33 10.77 -7.00 7.71
N ASP A 34 9.73 -6.40 7.12
CA ASP A 34 9.76 -5.07 6.49
C ASP A 34 10.88 -4.90 5.43
N ILE A 35 11.30 -5.98 4.75
CA ILE A 35 12.40 -5.96 3.77
C ILE A 35 12.07 -5.03 2.59
N LEU A 36 10.80 -5.00 2.19
CA LEU A 36 10.29 -4.12 1.12
C LEU A 36 9.84 -2.75 1.63
N GLY A 37 9.95 -2.50 2.93
CA GLY A 37 9.47 -1.29 3.59
C GLY A 37 8.35 -1.57 4.60
N PRO A 38 8.04 -0.58 5.46
CA PRO A 38 7.02 -0.70 6.48
C PRO A 38 5.62 -0.74 5.86
N GLY A 39 4.72 -1.51 6.46
CA GLY A 39 3.35 -1.61 5.96
C GLY A 39 2.35 -2.24 6.91
N ILE A 40 1.17 -2.51 6.36
CA ILE A 40 0.08 -3.24 7.02
C ILE A 40 -0.40 -4.37 6.12
N ALA A 41 -0.97 -5.41 6.74
CA ALA A 41 -1.70 -6.45 6.03
C ALA A 41 -3.20 -6.22 6.22
N VAL A 42 -4.01 -6.58 5.23
CA VAL A 42 -5.47 -6.58 5.34
C VAL A 42 -5.98 -7.98 5.02
N ALA A 43 -6.77 -8.57 5.91
CA ALA A 43 -7.51 -9.78 5.63
C ALA A 43 -8.80 -9.38 4.89
N PRO A 44 -8.92 -9.66 3.57
CA PRO A 44 -9.99 -9.13 2.75
C PRO A 44 -11.34 -9.77 3.10
N GLU A 45 -12.40 -8.97 3.05
CA GLU A 45 -13.81 -9.37 3.18
C GLU A 45 -14.62 -9.03 1.91
N GLY A 46 -13.98 -8.51 0.86
CA GLY A 46 -14.59 -8.19 -0.43
C GLY A 46 -13.74 -8.65 -1.61
N ASP A 47 -14.30 -8.54 -2.82
CA ASP A 47 -13.73 -9.13 -4.04
C ASP A 47 -12.94 -8.14 -4.92
N PHE A 48 -13.01 -6.84 -4.60
CA PHE A 48 -12.39 -5.79 -5.40
C PHE A 48 -11.24 -5.13 -4.65
N VAL A 49 -10.14 -4.93 -5.38
CA VAL A 49 -9.00 -4.12 -4.94
C VAL A 49 -9.02 -2.81 -5.70
N GLU A 50 -9.07 -1.71 -4.96
CA GLU A 50 -9.16 -0.35 -5.46
C GLU A 50 -7.86 0.42 -5.24
N ALA A 51 -7.71 1.55 -5.93
CA ALA A 51 -6.54 2.41 -5.76
C ALA A 51 -6.54 3.04 -4.34
N PRO A 52 -5.48 2.86 -3.54
CA PRO A 52 -5.43 3.38 -2.17
C PRO A 52 -5.19 4.90 -2.11
N ALA A 53 -4.74 5.52 -3.20
CA ALA A 53 -4.52 6.95 -3.33
C ALA A 53 -4.47 7.38 -4.81
N ASP A 54 -4.59 8.67 -5.06
CA ASP A 54 -4.30 9.24 -6.39
C ASP A 54 -2.82 9.05 -6.75
N GLY A 55 -2.54 8.56 -7.96
CA GLY A 55 -1.17 8.30 -8.38
C GLY A 55 -1.05 7.67 -9.76
N LYS A 56 0.15 7.21 -10.07
CA LYS A 56 0.50 6.52 -11.31
C LYS A 56 0.88 5.07 -11.00
N LEU A 57 0.25 4.13 -11.71
CA LEU A 57 0.71 2.74 -11.74
C LEU A 57 2.08 2.70 -12.44
N GLU A 58 3.09 2.25 -11.73
CA GLU A 58 4.44 2.08 -12.27
C GLU A 58 4.66 0.66 -12.78
N GLN A 59 4.05 -0.32 -12.11
CA GLN A 59 4.18 -1.72 -12.49
C GLN A 59 2.90 -2.49 -12.16
N MET A 60 2.44 -3.31 -13.10
CA MET A 60 1.45 -4.36 -12.88
C MET A 60 2.13 -5.71 -13.12
N PHE A 61 1.98 -6.64 -12.19
CA PHE A 61 2.55 -7.98 -12.34
C PHE A 61 1.67 -8.80 -13.30
N GLU A 62 2.28 -9.70 -14.10
CA GLU A 62 1.62 -10.38 -15.22
C GLU A 62 0.35 -11.16 -14.82
N THR A 63 0.36 -11.75 -13.63
CA THR A 63 -0.75 -12.50 -13.05
C THR A 63 -1.84 -11.63 -12.39
N GLY A 64 -1.65 -10.31 -12.34
CA GLY A 64 -2.63 -9.35 -11.83
C GLY A 64 -2.81 -9.32 -10.30
N HIS A 65 -2.07 -10.13 -9.53
CA HIS A 65 -2.19 -10.19 -8.06
C HIS A 65 -1.43 -9.06 -7.33
N ALA A 66 -0.62 -8.27 -8.04
CA ALA A 66 0.14 -7.21 -7.41
C ALA A 66 0.35 -6.03 -8.36
N PHE A 67 0.49 -4.84 -7.78
CA PHE A 67 0.87 -3.65 -8.50
C PHE A 67 1.71 -2.72 -7.62
N GLY A 68 2.64 -2.01 -8.27
CA GLY A 68 3.40 -0.91 -7.70
C GLY A 68 2.87 0.42 -8.24
N MET A 69 2.74 1.42 -7.38
CA MET A 69 2.31 2.75 -7.78
C MET A 69 3.05 3.85 -7.03
N THR A 70 3.16 5.02 -7.66
CA THR A 70 3.67 6.24 -7.04
C THR A 70 2.52 7.20 -6.85
N THR A 71 2.26 7.58 -5.60
CA THR A 71 1.20 8.55 -5.25
C THR A 71 1.54 9.94 -5.77
N ALA A 72 0.53 10.82 -5.93
CA ALA A 72 0.74 12.22 -6.27
C ALA A 72 1.59 12.98 -5.22
N GLY A 73 1.70 12.44 -4.01
CA GLY A 73 2.58 12.92 -2.94
C GLY A 73 4.03 12.43 -3.03
N GLY A 74 4.35 11.55 -3.98
CA GLY A 74 5.69 10.99 -4.20
C GLY A 74 6.04 9.76 -3.36
N VAL A 75 5.06 9.20 -2.62
CA VAL A 75 5.24 7.93 -1.89
C VAL A 75 5.04 6.76 -2.84
N GLU A 76 6.00 5.83 -2.84
CA GLU A 76 5.92 4.56 -3.55
C GLU A 76 5.17 3.52 -2.69
N LEU A 77 4.23 2.82 -3.31
CA LEU A 77 3.39 1.81 -2.68
C LEU A 77 3.45 0.51 -3.47
N LEU A 78 3.50 -0.60 -2.76
CA LEU A 78 3.33 -1.95 -3.29
C LEU A 78 2.08 -2.57 -2.67
N VAL A 79 1.13 -2.97 -3.51
CA VAL A 79 -0.04 -3.75 -3.10
C VAL A 79 0.12 -5.17 -3.64
N HIS A 80 0.07 -6.16 -2.76
CA HIS A 80 0.23 -7.57 -3.11
C HIS A 80 -0.92 -8.41 -2.51
N VAL A 81 -1.62 -9.14 -3.36
CA VAL A 81 -2.81 -9.93 -3.03
C VAL A 81 -2.44 -11.41 -3.01
N GLY A 82 -2.63 -12.05 -1.86
CA GLY A 82 -2.39 -13.50 -1.67
C GLY A 82 -1.07 -13.80 -0.97
N LEU A 83 -1.13 -13.87 0.38
CA LEU A 83 -0.04 -14.28 1.28
C LEU A 83 -0.50 -15.37 2.25
#